data_AF-A0A7X3VCV0-F1
#
_entry.id   AF-A0A7X3VCV0-F1
#
_cell.length_a   1.000
_cell.length_b   1.000
_cell.length_c   1.000
_cell.angle_alpha   90.00
_cell.angle_beta   90.00
_cell.angle_gamma   90.00
#
_symmetry.space_group_name_H-M   'P 1'
#
loop_
_entity.id
_entity.type
_entity.pdbx_description
1 polymer ?
#
loop_
_entity_poly.entity_id
_entity_poly.type
_entity_poly.pdbx_seq_one_letter_code
_entity_poly.pdbx_strand_id
1 'polypeptide(L)'
;MIFVSETDRGHSMADPVNYREMDEVEEWRINDPIDRFKTLAIGEGLITAGELEEIDSQVADEIDEVVRFARESPFPELDDLYKHVYA
;
A
#
# COMPACT_ATOMS: atom_id res chain seq x y z
N MET A 1 12.23 -18.09 11.49
CA MET A 1 12.29 -16.63 11.70
C MET A 1 10.85 -16.13 11.66
N ILE A 2 10.40 -15.42 12.68
CA ILE A 2 9.04 -14.86 12.77
C ILE A 2 9.19 -13.34 12.67
N PHE A 3 8.41 -12.70 11.80
CA PHE A 3 8.30 -11.24 11.72
C PHE A 3 7.01 -10.81 12.39
N VAL A 4 7.09 -9.76 13.20
CA VAL A 4 5.93 -9.16 13.88
C VAL A 4 5.59 -7.88 13.13
N SER A 5 4.34 -7.75 12.72
CA SER A 5 3.80 -6.62 11.97
C SER A 5 2.32 -6.45 12.30
N GLU A 6 1.79 -5.23 12.16
CA GLU A 6 0.38 -4.92 12.36
C GLU A 6 -0.28 -4.43 11.06
N THR A 7 -1.59 -4.64 10.93
CA THR A 7 -2.36 -4.21 9.76
C THR A 7 -3.24 -3.02 10.10
N ASP A 8 -3.02 -1.87 9.47
CA ASP A 8 -3.80 -0.66 9.72
C ASP A 8 -5.30 -0.80 9.42
N ARG A 9 -5.64 -1.61 8.43
CA ARG A 9 -7.03 -1.84 7.99
C ARG A 9 -7.54 -3.18 8.49
N GLY A 10 -8.85 -3.38 8.42
CA GLY A 10 -9.48 -4.68 8.67
C GLY A 10 -9.00 -5.75 7.71
N HIS A 11 -9.37 -7.00 7.96
CA HIS A 11 -8.95 -8.14 7.16
C HIS A 11 -9.31 -8.01 5.67
N SER A 12 -10.38 -7.28 5.37
CA SER A 12 -10.79 -6.95 4.00
C SER A 12 -11.56 -5.64 3.96
N MET A 13 -11.90 -5.19 2.75
CA MET A 13 -12.77 -4.01 2.54
C MET A 13 -14.16 -4.14 3.16
N ALA A 14 -14.64 -5.37 3.39
CA ALA A 14 -15.96 -5.63 3.97
C ALA A 14 -15.93 -5.81 5.50
N ASP A 15 -14.74 -5.81 6.11
CA ASP A 15 -14.56 -6.11 7.53
C ASP A 15 -14.84 -4.87 8.39
N PRO A 16 -15.82 -4.93 9.33
CA PRO A 16 -16.12 -3.82 10.23
C PRO A 16 -15.14 -3.66 11.40
N VAL A 17 -14.20 -4.60 11.62
CA VAL A 17 -13.12 -4.47 12.62
C VAL A 17 -13.62 -4.45 14.09
N ASN A 18 -14.67 -5.21 14.39
CA ASN A 18 -15.29 -5.23 15.74
C ASN A 18 -14.52 -6.06 16.80
N TYR A 19 -13.30 -6.51 16.50
CA TYR A 19 -12.56 -7.48 17.31
C TYR A 19 -11.23 -6.96 17.87
N ARG A 20 -10.91 -5.68 17.63
CA ARG A 20 -9.70 -5.03 18.15
C ARG A 20 -10.00 -3.59 18.56
N GLU A 21 -9.21 -3.07 19.49
CA GLU A 21 -9.29 -1.69 19.90
C GLU A 21 -8.53 -0.80 18.92
N MET A 22 -9.07 0.38 18.62
CA MET A 22 -8.41 1.30 17.68
C MET A 22 -7.15 1.92 18.27
N ASP A 23 -7.07 2.04 19.60
CA ASP A 23 -5.89 2.55 20.30
C ASP A 23 -4.66 1.66 20.05
N GLU A 24 -4.83 0.33 19.99
CA GLU A 24 -3.74 -0.60 19.66
C GLU A 24 -3.20 -0.32 18.25
N VAL A 25 -4.08 -0.11 17.28
CA VAL A 25 -3.68 0.20 15.89
C VAL A 25 -2.90 1.51 15.82
N GLU A 26 -3.32 2.54 16.56
CA GLU A 26 -2.62 3.82 16.61
C GLU A 26 -1.25 3.71 17.31
N GLU A 27 -1.11 2.89 18.35
CA GLU A 27 0.19 2.60 18.98
C GLU A 27 1.17 1.95 17.98
N TRP A 28 0.67 1.05 17.13
CA TRP A 28 1.47 0.44 16.07
C TRP A 28 1.82 1.42 14.94
N ARG A 29 0.94 2.36 14.60
CA ARG A 29 1.23 3.41 13.60
C ARG A 29 2.39 4.31 13.97
N ILE A 30 2.59 4.60 15.26
CA ILE A 30 3.78 5.33 15.73
C ILE A 30 5.08 4.58 15.35
N ASN A 31 4.99 3.27 15.17
CA ASN A 31 6.10 2.40 14.79
C ASN A 31 6.14 2.10 13.28
N ASP A 32 5.50 2.91 12.43
CA ASP A 32 5.48 2.71 10.98
C ASP A 32 6.91 2.48 10.42
N PRO A 33 7.16 1.34 9.74
CA PRO A 33 8.48 1.03 9.21
C PRO A 33 8.97 2.02 8.15
N ILE A 34 8.07 2.65 7.39
CA ILE A 34 8.40 3.66 6.37
C ILE A 34 8.92 4.91 7.06
N ASP A 35 8.22 5.45 8.04
CA ASP A 35 8.63 6.67 8.75
C ASP A 35 9.95 6.46 9.52
N ARG A 36 10.09 5.29 10.14
CA ARG A 36 11.34 4.90 10.81
C ARG A 36 12.50 4.83 9.84
N PHE A 37 12.30 4.24 8.66
CA PHE A 37 13.33 4.16 7.64
C PHE A 37 13.64 5.52 7.03
N LYS A 38 12.64 6.38 6.75
CA LYS A 38 12.82 7.76 6.27
C LYS A 38 13.73 8.53 7.24
N THR A 39 13.45 8.44 8.55
CA THR A 39 14.27 9.10 9.58
C THR A 39 15.71 8.59 9.60
N LEU A 40 15.90 7.27 9.54
CA LEU A 40 17.23 6.64 9.49
C LEU A 40 17.99 7.07 8.23
N ALA A 41 17.37 6.99 7.06
CA ALA A 41 18.01 7.27 5.79
C ALA A 41 18.45 8.73 5.67
N ILE A 42 17.64 9.68 6.18
CA ILE A 42 18.05 11.09 6.27
C ILE A 42 19.21 11.26 7.26
N GLY A 43 19.11 10.64 8.44
CA GLY A 43 20.14 10.74 9.49
C GLY A 43 21.51 10.21 9.05
N GLU A 44 21.53 9.16 8.24
CA GLU A 44 22.74 8.58 7.64
C GLU A 44 23.17 9.26 6.33
N GLY A 45 22.43 10.28 5.87
CA GLY A 45 22.73 11.01 4.63
C GLY A 45 22.58 10.17 3.36
N LEU A 46 21.78 9.09 3.40
CA LEU A 46 21.50 8.23 2.26
C LEU A 46 20.50 8.86 1.28
N ILE A 47 19.66 9.76 1.78
CA ILE A 47 18.65 10.49 1.02
C ILE A 47 18.36 11.82 1.69
N THR A 48 17.97 12.82 0.91
CA THR A 48 17.51 14.11 1.41
C THR A 48 15.99 14.15 1.56
N ALA A 49 15.48 15.09 2.35
CA ALA A 49 14.04 15.32 2.46
C ALA A 49 13.40 15.69 1.12
N GLY A 50 14.10 16.44 0.25
CA GLY A 50 13.60 16.81 -1.07
C GLY A 50 13.48 15.62 -2.03
N GLU A 51 14.46 14.70 -2.01
CA GLU A 51 14.39 13.46 -2.79
C GLU A 51 13.26 12.54 -2.31
N LEU A 52 12.98 12.50 -1.00
CA LEU A 52 11.82 11.77 -0.47
C LEU A 52 10.49 12.35 -0.94
N GLU A 53 10.35 13.67 -0.94
CA GLU A 53 9.15 14.35 -1.44
C GLU A 53 8.96 14.11 -2.95
N GLU A 54 10.05 14.10 -3.71
CA GLU A 54 10.03 13.75 -5.14
C GLU A 54 9.55 12.31 -5.36
N ILE A 55 10.04 11.34 -4.57
CA ILE A 55 9.58 9.94 -4.64
C ILE A 55 8.08 9.85 -4.29
N ASP A 56 7.64 10.51 -3.21
CA ASP A 56 6.25 10.49 -2.79
C ASP A 56 5.34 11.06 -3.92
N SER A 57 5.77 12.12 -4.62
CA SER A 57 5.05 12.68 -5.77
C SER A 57 5.02 11.73 -6.97
N GLN A 58 6.16 11.11 -7.32
CA GLN A 58 6.23 10.18 -8.45
C GLN A 58 5.32 8.97 -8.23
N VAL A 59 5.29 8.43 -7.02
CA VAL A 59 4.40 7.30 -6.66
C VAL A 59 2.94 7.72 -6.72
N ALA A 60 2.59 8.93 -6.29
CA ALA A 60 1.23 9.44 -6.39
C ALA A 60 0.76 9.55 -7.86
N ASP A 61 1.60 10.10 -8.73
CA ASP A 61 1.33 10.22 -10.16
C ASP A 61 1.17 8.84 -10.83
N GLU A 62 2.03 7.87 -10.47
CA GLU A 62 1.95 6.50 -10.96
C GLU A 62 0.63 5.82 -10.53
N ILE A 63 0.24 5.97 -9.26
CA ILE A 63 -1.02 5.41 -8.75
C ILE A 63 -2.22 6.01 -9.50
N ASP A 64 -2.23 7.32 -9.73
CA ASP A 64 -3.32 7.98 -10.46
C ASP A 64 -3.42 7.49 -11.90
N GLU A 65 -2.28 7.29 -12.59
CA GLU A 65 -2.26 6.71 -13.93
C GLU A 65 -2.79 5.28 -13.93
N VAL A 66 -2.35 4.44 -13.00
CA VAL A 66 -2.79 3.04 -12.88
C VAL A 66 -4.29 2.96 -12.57
N VAL A 67 -4.79 3.81 -11.68
CA VAL A 67 -6.22 3.86 -11.34
C VAL A 67 -7.05 4.31 -12.54
N ARG A 68 -6.58 5.32 -13.29
CA ARG A 68 -7.23 5.75 -14.54
C ARG A 68 -7.28 4.61 -15.55
N PHE A 69 -6.15 3.96 -15.81
CA PHE A 69 -6.06 2.82 -16.72
C PHE A 69 -7.03 1.70 -16.31
N ALA A 70 -7.07 1.33 -15.02
CA ALA A 70 -7.95 0.27 -14.53
C ALA A 70 -9.44 0.61 -14.69
N ARG A 71 -9.83 1.89 -14.58
CA ARG A 71 -11.21 2.35 -14.75
C ARG A 71 -11.64 2.49 -16.20
N GLU A 72 -10.71 2.88 -17.07
CA GLU A 72 -10.97 3.09 -18.51
C GLU A 72 -10.82 1.80 -19.32
N SER A 73 -10.19 0.77 -18.75
CA SER A 73 -10.05 -0.54 -19.38
C SER A 73 -11.43 -1.14 -19.69
N PRO A 74 -11.64 -1.66 -20.91
CA PRO A 74 -12.90 -2.30 -21.25
C PRO A 74 -13.11 -3.55 -20.39
N PHE A 75 -14.37 -3.89 -20.15
CA PHE A 75 -14.71 -5.20 -19.59
C PHE A 75 -14.23 -6.32 -20.52
N PRO A 76 -13.88 -7.49 -19.96
CA PRO A 76 -13.57 -8.65 -20.78
C PRO A 76 -14.78 -9.08 -21.62
N GLU A 77 -14.51 -9.67 -22.78
CA GLU A 77 -15.54 -10.25 -23.64
C GLU A 77 -16.08 -11.53 -23.01
N LEU A 78 -17.30 -11.93 -23.34
CA LEU A 78 -17.89 -13.15 -22.78
C LEU A 78 -17.05 -14.40 -23.08
N ASP A 79 -16.41 -14.44 -24.25
CA ASP A 79 -15.53 -15.54 -24.68
C ASP A 79 -14.26 -15.65 -23.82
N ASP A 80 -13.85 -14.57 -23.13
CA ASP A 80 -12.72 -14.59 -22.21
C ASP A 80 -12.96 -15.51 -21.01
N LEU A 81 -14.23 -15.79 -20.67
CA LEU A 81 -14.61 -16.69 -19.57
C LEU A 81 -14.01 -18.10 -19.71
N TYR A 82 -13.81 -18.57 -20.94
CA TYR A 82 -13.34 -19.93 -21.23
C TYR A 82 -11.82 -20.00 -21.47
N LYS A 83 -11.14 -18.86 -21.52
CA LYS A 83 -9.69 -18.81 -21.68
C LYS A 83 -9.01 -19.32 -20.41
N HIS A 84 -7.81 -19.91 -20.56
CA HIS A 84 -6.97 -20.40 -19.45
C HIS A 84 -7.53 -21.55 -18.61
N VAL A 85 -8.60 -22.23 -19.06
CA VAL A 85 -9.09 -23.47 -18.44
C VAL A 85 -8.10 -24.63 -18.65
N TYR A 86 -7.47 -24.66 -19.83
CA TYR A 86 -6.36 -25.55 -20.16
C TYR A 86 -5.19 -24.71 -20.71
N ALA A 87 -3.98 -25.28 -20.63
CA ALA A 87 -2.74 -24.65 -21.09
C ALA A 87 -2.58 -24.71 -22.62
#